data_AF-A0A176VMK4-F1
#
_entry.id   AF-A0A176VMK4-F1
#
_cell.length_a   1.000
_cell.length_b   1.000
_cell.length_c   1.000
_cell.angle_alpha   90.00
_cell.angle_beta   90.00
_cell.angle_gamma   90.00
#
_symmetry.space_group_name_H-M   'P 1'
#
loop_
_entity.id
_entity.type
_entity.pdbx_description
1 polymer ?
#
loop_
_entity_poly.entity_id
_entity_poly.type
_entity_poly.pdbx_seq_one_letter_code
_entity_poly.pdbx_strand_id
1 'polypeptide(L)'
;MSSDHLDPAVTAATGAQLPAVPTESTPHEKVGVNLVEGGARARGSATPPPRERSVLRGDRLYCRGTRRPEGKKKEKTREGGSRSRAVAPMASTTRLAMLSRHFAVHDDECGATDGEGKLKVVDGRTGKEYELEIGASRTVRATDLKKIGVRLYDPGYANTAAVRSAISYIDGDRGILRYRGYPIEELAERSSFEEVSYLLVYGELPTSAQLARWELAVSQHSAVPEGVLKIIASLPHDAHPMGMLMVGICTLSSFHNDSNPALRGHDLYGSASVRDKQMVRLLGKVPTIAAAVYQRMAGRAPVAPRCGLSYAENFLYMLDSLGDRSYRPNPRLARAMDILFVLHAEHEMNCSTAAARHLASSGVDVYTAMAGATGALYGPLHGGANEAVLKMLSEIGTVQSIPEFLEGVKSRKRKMSGFGHRVYKNYDPRAKIIRGLADEVFSIVGRDPLIEVAVALEQAALSDEYFVSRKLYPNVDFYSGLIYRALGFPTEFFPVLFAIPRMAGYLAHWKESLADPDTKIMRPQQWYTGEGLRSYSNAHARTATHEAEELAQIPHSNAYRRRLAGVNAGKCS
;
A
#
# COMPACT_ATOMS: atom_id res chain seq x y z
N MET A 1 41.02 55.29 8.47
CA MET A 1 41.22 56.29 9.55
C MET A 1 39.91 56.38 10.34
N SER A 2 39.78 56.07 11.62
CA SER A 2 40.63 55.45 12.64
C SER A 2 39.72 55.21 13.85
N SER A 3 39.92 54.06 14.53
CA SER A 3 40.03 53.90 16.00
C SER A 3 38.83 54.25 16.91
N ASP A 4 38.25 53.31 17.65
CA ASP A 4 38.76 52.56 18.82
C ASP A 4 38.75 53.35 20.14
N HIS A 5 38.10 52.76 21.15
CA HIS A 5 38.38 52.75 22.60
C HIS A 5 37.41 51.69 23.20
N LEU A 6 37.76 50.50 23.75
CA LEU A 6 38.71 50.09 24.83
C LEU A 6 38.55 50.97 26.08
N ASP A 7 38.32 50.50 27.31
CA ASP A 7 38.53 49.21 28.03
C ASP A 7 37.93 49.39 29.49
N PRO A 8 38.24 48.65 30.59
CA PRO A 8 38.37 47.21 30.89
C PRO A 8 37.70 46.73 32.24
N ALA A 9 37.62 45.38 32.40
CA ALA A 9 37.86 44.47 33.56
C ALA A 9 37.23 44.72 34.98
N VAL A 10 36.84 43.72 35.79
CA VAL A 10 37.71 42.77 36.55
C VAL A 10 36.89 41.69 37.33
N THR A 11 37.23 40.39 37.13
CA THR A 11 37.27 39.16 38.02
C THR A 11 36.06 38.71 38.90
N ALA A 12 35.84 37.44 39.34
CA ALA A 12 36.66 36.23 39.49
C ALA A 12 35.83 34.91 39.63
N ALA A 13 36.44 33.80 39.17
CA ALA A 13 36.51 32.41 39.67
C ALA A 13 35.35 31.69 40.41
N THR A 14 35.04 30.46 39.94
CA THR A 14 35.11 29.18 40.70
C THR A 14 34.92 27.99 39.75
N GLY A 15 35.69 26.92 39.94
CA GLY A 15 35.79 25.77 39.02
C GLY A 15 35.16 24.47 39.53
N ALA A 16 35.13 23.45 38.65
CA ALA A 16 35.13 22.03 39.00
C ALA A 16 35.59 21.19 37.80
N GLN A 17 36.56 20.30 38.05
CA GLN A 17 37.21 19.36 37.13
C GLN A 17 36.36 18.10 36.86
N LEU A 18 36.48 17.53 35.67
CA LEU A 18 35.99 16.20 35.28
C LEU A 18 37.03 15.12 35.65
N PRO A 19 36.64 13.91 36.11
CA PRO A 19 37.59 12.88 36.51
C PRO A 19 38.10 12.04 35.31
N ALA A 20 39.37 11.63 35.43
CA ALA A 20 40.09 10.76 34.51
C ALA A 20 39.80 9.26 34.75
N VAL A 21 39.91 8.47 33.69
CA VAL A 21 39.79 7.00 33.66
C VAL A 21 41.17 6.37 33.95
N PRO A 22 41.28 5.36 34.86
CA PRO A 22 42.56 4.71 35.10
C PRO A 22 42.79 3.52 34.16
N THR A 23 44.03 3.42 33.68
CA THR A 23 44.62 2.24 33.02
C THR A 23 45.21 1.30 34.07
N GLU A 24 44.83 0.03 34.07
CA GLU A 24 45.46 -1.00 34.89
C GLU A 24 46.47 -1.82 34.10
N SER A 25 47.66 -1.94 34.71
CA SER A 25 48.78 -2.81 34.36
C SER A 25 48.75 -4.09 35.21
N THR A 26 48.98 -5.25 34.58
CA THR A 26 49.21 -6.56 35.23
C THR A 26 50.51 -6.59 36.06
N PRO A 27 50.64 -7.55 37.01
CA PRO A 27 51.56 -8.67 36.75
C PRO A 27 51.15 -10.06 37.30
N HIS A 28 51.62 -11.07 36.55
CA HIS A 28 51.94 -12.48 36.82
C HIS A 28 51.59 -13.18 38.15
N GLU A 29 51.00 -14.38 38.03
CA GLU A 29 51.43 -15.56 38.80
C GLU A 29 51.19 -16.89 38.05
N LYS A 30 52.10 -17.85 38.27
CA LYS A 30 52.20 -19.19 37.66
C LYS A 30 51.34 -20.23 38.40
N VAL A 31 51.38 -21.47 37.88
CA VAL A 31 50.95 -22.77 38.45
C VAL A 31 49.55 -23.17 37.97
N GLY A 32 49.27 -24.36 37.45
CA GLY A 32 50.04 -25.59 37.25
C GLY A 32 49.14 -26.62 36.56
N VAL A 33 49.76 -27.52 35.80
CA VAL A 33 49.14 -28.63 35.08
C VAL A 33 48.60 -29.67 36.07
N ASN A 34 47.44 -30.27 35.79
CA ASN A 34 47.22 -31.69 36.06
C ASN A 34 46.09 -32.28 35.19
N LEU A 35 46.51 -33.24 34.36
CA LEU A 35 45.71 -34.28 33.73
C LEU A 35 45.24 -35.27 34.80
N VAL A 36 43.98 -35.70 34.76
CA VAL A 36 43.60 -37.08 35.15
C VAL A 36 42.46 -37.55 34.26
N GLU A 37 42.73 -38.62 33.53
CA GLU A 37 41.78 -39.48 32.83
C GLU A 37 40.88 -40.23 33.82
N GLY A 38 39.63 -40.51 33.43
CA GLY A 38 38.75 -41.38 34.21
C GLY A 38 37.47 -41.70 33.46
N GLY A 39 37.50 -42.70 32.60
CA GLY A 39 36.30 -43.24 31.97
C GLY A 39 35.46 -44.06 32.95
N ALA A 40 34.13 -43.98 32.80
CA ALA A 40 33.22 -45.08 33.15
C ALA A 40 31.87 -44.89 32.44
N ARG A 41 31.49 -45.89 31.65
CA ARG A 41 30.15 -46.09 31.11
C ARG A 41 29.17 -46.38 32.26
N ALA A 42 28.00 -45.77 32.24
CA ALA A 42 26.80 -46.33 32.87
C ALA A 42 25.57 -46.02 32.02
N ARG A 43 24.85 -47.08 31.63
CA ARG A 43 23.51 -47.01 31.04
C ARG A 43 22.53 -46.66 32.14
N GLY A 44 21.61 -45.74 31.88
CA GLY A 44 20.52 -45.41 32.79
C GLY A 44 19.36 -44.79 32.01
N SER A 45 18.39 -45.62 31.66
CA SER A 45 17.06 -45.23 31.19
C SER A 45 16.34 -44.42 32.27
N ALA A 46 15.90 -43.20 31.95
CA ALA A 46 15.03 -42.42 32.81
C ALA A 46 13.84 -41.87 32.02
N THR A 47 12.70 -42.52 32.20
CA THR A 47 11.36 -41.99 31.96
C THR A 47 11.07 -40.80 32.88
N PRO A 48 10.38 -39.74 32.43
CA PRO A 48 10.06 -38.59 33.27
C PRO A 48 8.83 -38.84 34.18
N PRO A 49 8.77 -38.23 35.38
CA PRO A 49 7.65 -38.39 36.31
C PRO A 49 6.42 -37.54 35.92
N PRO A 50 5.21 -37.90 36.41
CA PRO A 50 3.97 -37.22 36.07
C PRO A 50 3.81 -35.89 36.83
N ARG A 51 3.20 -34.89 36.18
CA ARG A 51 2.81 -33.63 36.81
C ARG A 51 1.48 -33.78 37.55
N GLU A 52 1.52 -33.49 38.85
CA GLU A 52 0.37 -33.41 39.74
C GLU A 52 -0.58 -32.26 39.39
N ARG A 53 -1.88 -32.53 39.52
CA ARG A 53 -2.98 -31.54 39.52
C ARG A 53 -3.17 -31.04 40.95
N SER A 54 -3.07 -29.73 41.15
CA SER A 54 -3.59 -29.08 42.36
C SER A 54 -4.99 -28.52 42.11
N VAL A 55 -5.93 -28.96 42.95
CA VAL A 55 -7.28 -28.41 43.13
C VAL A 55 -7.26 -27.71 44.48
N LEU A 56 -7.62 -26.42 44.53
CA LEU A 56 -8.17 -25.79 45.73
C LEU A 56 -9.30 -24.83 45.35
N ARG A 57 -10.39 -24.91 46.13
CA ARG A 57 -11.68 -24.23 46.03
C ARG A 57 -11.68 -22.88 46.76
N GLY A 58 -12.70 -22.08 46.43
CA GLY A 58 -13.32 -21.03 47.27
C GLY A 58 -13.26 -19.66 46.60
N ASP A 59 -14.30 -18.83 46.51
CA ASP A 59 -15.69 -18.90 46.96
C ASP A 59 -16.52 -17.81 46.22
N ARG A 60 -17.82 -18.12 46.10
CA ARG A 60 -19.04 -17.29 45.92
C ARG A 60 -18.93 -15.77 45.62
N LEU A 61 -19.72 -15.31 44.64
CA LEU A 61 -20.98 -14.58 44.88
C LEU A 61 -21.76 -14.34 43.56
N TYR A 62 -22.92 -15.00 43.45
CA TYR A 62 -23.98 -14.75 42.47
C TYR A 62 -25.23 -14.37 43.27
N CYS A 63 -25.87 -13.24 42.97
CA CYS A 63 -27.24 -12.97 43.38
C CYS A 63 -28.09 -12.53 42.18
N ARG A 64 -29.21 -13.26 42.04
CA ARG A 64 -30.40 -13.04 41.21
C ARG A 64 -30.91 -11.59 41.36
N GLY A 65 -31.56 -10.94 40.40
CA GLY A 65 -32.62 -11.42 39.50
C GLY A 65 -33.99 -11.02 40.08
N THR A 66 -34.69 -10.08 39.44
CA THR A 66 -36.12 -9.81 39.69
C THR A 66 -36.89 -9.62 38.38
N ARG A 67 -38.15 -10.03 38.43
CA ARG A 67 -39.09 -10.32 37.33
C ARG A 67 -39.83 -9.06 36.82
N ARG A 68 -40.21 -9.10 35.52
CA ARG A 68 -41.47 -8.72 34.83
C ARG A 68 -42.55 -7.92 35.62
N PRO A 69 -43.35 -7.04 34.97
CA PRO A 69 -44.46 -7.52 34.13
C PRO A 69 -44.90 -6.67 32.91
N GLU A 70 -45.79 -7.28 32.14
CA GLU A 70 -46.55 -6.78 30.98
C GLU A 70 -47.50 -5.61 31.31
N GLY A 71 -47.84 -4.79 30.30
CA GLY A 71 -48.90 -3.78 30.39
C GLY A 71 -49.24 -3.13 29.03
N LYS A 72 -50.53 -3.18 28.68
CA LYS A 72 -51.19 -2.84 27.40
C LYS A 72 -51.36 -1.32 27.10
N LYS A 73 -51.79 -1.05 25.85
CA LYS A 73 -52.52 0.13 25.30
C LYS A 73 -51.65 1.38 25.03
N LYS A 74 -51.80 2.16 23.95
CA LYS A 74 -53.03 2.62 23.28
C LYS A 74 -52.71 3.23 21.91
N GLU A 75 -53.60 2.97 20.97
CA GLU A 75 -53.85 3.63 19.69
C GLU A 75 -54.25 5.11 19.90
N LYS A 76 -53.77 6.02 19.03
CA LYS A 76 -54.44 7.29 18.74
C LYS A 76 -54.00 7.85 17.39
N THR A 77 -54.98 7.86 16.50
CA THR A 77 -55.09 8.64 15.27
C THR A 77 -54.95 10.14 15.53
N ARG A 78 -54.40 10.87 14.55
CA ARG A 78 -54.89 12.20 14.16
C ARG A 78 -54.50 12.54 12.73
N GLU A 79 -55.55 12.70 11.94
CA GLU A 79 -55.58 13.32 10.62
C GLU A 79 -55.16 14.79 10.68
N GLY A 80 -54.64 15.28 9.57
CA GLY A 80 -54.35 16.69 9.33
C GLY A 80 -53.92 16.87 7.89
N GLY A 81 -54.86 16.78 6.97
CA GLY A 81 -54.62 17.08 5.56
C GLY A 81 -54.48 18.58 5.32
N SER A 82 -53.62 18.95 4.37
CA SER A 82 -53.87 20.10 3.50
C SER A 82 -53.39 19.77 2.10
N ARG A 83 -54.32 19.93 1.15
CA ARG A 83 -54.15 19.78 -0.29
C ARG A 83 -53.51 21.04 -0.87
N SER A 84 -52.62 20.85 -1.84
CA SER A 84 -52.49 21.60 -3.12
C SER A 84 -51.03 21.46 -3.60
N ARG A 85 -50.69 21.30 -4.86
CA ARG A 85 -51.41 21.30 -6.15
C ARG A 85 -50.52 20.49 -7.10
N ALA A 86 -51.12 19.62 -7.90
CA ALA A 86 -50.45 18.96 -9.00
C ALA A 86 -50.14 19.97 -10.12
N VAL A 87 -48.93 19.91 -10.67
CA VAL A 87 -48.63 20.35 -12.04
C VAL A 87 -47.62 19.35 -12.62
N ALA A 88 -48.01 18.70 -13.70
CA ALA A 88 -47.18 17.97 -14.66
C ALA A 88 -47.90 18.06 -16.02
N PRO A 89 -47.30 17.73 -17.17
CA PRO A 89 -45.92 17.92 -17.62
C PRO A 89 -45.90 18.58 -19.04
N MET A 90 -44.72 18.92 -19.58
CA MET A 90 -44.54 19.11 -21.02
C MET A 90 -43.23 18.45 -21.46
N ALA A 91 -43.36 17.68 -22.54
CA ALA A 91 -42.42 16.69 -23.05
C ALA A 91 -41.40 17.28 -24.03
N SER A 92 -40.26 16.60 -24.16
CA SER A 92 -39.59 16.40 -25.44
C SER A 92 -38.71 15.15 -25.39
N THR A 93 -39.31 14.00 -25.66
CA THR A 93 -38.66 12.85 -26.30
C THR A 93 -38.09 13.32 -27.65
N THR A 94 -36.93 12.91 -28.16
CA THR A 94 -36.70 11.58 -28.73
C THR A 94 -35.26 11.50 -29.27
N ARG A 95 -34.37 10.72 -28.62
CA ARG A 95 -33.19 10.07 -29.23
C ARG A 95 -32.51 9.13 -28.22
N LEU A 96 -33.27 8.26 -27.58
CA LEU A 96 -32.70 7.26 -26.66
C LEU A 96 -33.54 5.98 -26.65
N ALA A 97 -33.64 5.36 -27.83
CA ALA A 97 -34.26 4.04 -27.97
C ALA A 97 -33.57 3.27 -29.09
N MET A 98 -32.25 3.06 -28.98
CA MET A 98 -31.54 2.13 -29.87
C MET A 98 -30.23 1.54 -29.32
N LEU A 99 -29.98 1.57 -28.01
CA LEU A 99 -28.73 1.04 -27.43
C LEU A 99 -28.89 0.20 -26.14
N SER A 100 -30.12 -0.10 -25.69
CA SER A 100 -30.35 -0.83 -24.42
C SER A 100 -30.81 -2.28 -24.58
N ARG A 101 -30.51 -2.92 -25.71
CA ARG A 101 -30.68 -4.37 -25.86
C ARG A 101 -29.34 -4.90 -26.34
N HIS A 102 -28.51 -5.45 -25.44
CA HIS A 102 -27.44 -6.45 -25.66
C HIS A 102 -26.50 -6.58 -24.43
N PHE A 103 -27.01 -6.49 -23.20
CA PHE A 103 -26.25 -6.92 -22.01
C PHE A 103 -27.21 -7.62 -21.03
N ALA A 104 -27.66 -8.80 -21.42
CA ALA A 104 -28.07 -9.81 -20.45
C ALA A 104 -26.79 -10.57 -20.09
N VAL A 105 -26.25 -10.31 -18.90
CA VAL A 105 -25.14 -11.10 -18.34
C VAL A 105 -25.73 -12.45 -17.95
N HIS A 106 -25.44 -13.48 -18.74
CA HIS A 106 -25.56 -14.86 -18.29
C HIS A 106 -24.49 -15.08 -17.21
N ASP A 107 -24.94 -15.10 -15.95
CA ASP A 107 -24.28 -15.89 -14.91
C ASP A 107 -24.72 -17.33 -15.13
N ASP A 108 -23.88 -18.12 -15.80
CA ASP A 108 -23.66 -19.55 -15.57
C ASP A 108 -22.89 -20.15 -16.77
N GLU A 109 -21.99 -21.08 -16.44
CA GLU A 109 -21.20 -21.99 -17.29
C GLU A 109 -19.67 -21.80 -17.21
N CYS A 110 -19.11 -22.25 -16.08
CA CYS A 110 -17.81 -22.90 -16.10
C CYS A 110 -18.00 -24.28 -15.44
N GLY A 111 -17.80 -25.36 -16.19
CA GLY A 111 -18.04 -26.76 -15.77
C GLY A 111 -17.10 -27.31 -14.69
N ALA A 112 -16.74 -26.52 -13.68
CA ALA A 112 -16.09 -26.96 -12.45
C ALA A 112 -17.16 -26.98 -11.36
N THR A 113 -17.39 -28.13 -10.73
CA THR A 113 -18.41 -28.34 -9.69
C THR A 113 -18.47 -27.16 -8.71
N ASP A 114 -19.50 -26.32 -8.86
CA ASP A 114 -19.81 -25.23 -7.95
C ASP A 114 -20.37 -25.82 -6.66
N GLY A 115 -19.54 -25.90 -5.63
CA GLY A 115 -20.02 -26.40 -4.34
C GLY A 115 -18.96 -26.47 -3.25
N GLU A 116 -19.43 -26.20 -2.04
CA GLU A 116 -18.81 -26.73 -0.83
C GLU A 116 -18.66 -28.24 -0.98
N GLY A 117 -17.56 -28.79 -0.47
CA GLY A 117 -17.23 -30.19 -0.69
C GLY A 117 -16.12 -30.68 0.20
N LYS A 118 -15.71 -31.92 -0.01
CA LYS A 118 -14.63 -32.54 0.76
C LYS A 118 -13.47 -32.89 -0.15
N LEU A 119 -12.28 -32.45 0.25
CA LEU A 119 -11.02 -32.85 -0.34
C LEU A 119 -10.45 -34.02 0.45
N LYS A 120 -10.35 -35.19 -0.18
CA LYS A 120 -9.71 -36.37 0.41
C LYS A 120 -8.21 -36.32 0.18
N VAL A 121 -7.43 -36.37 1.25
CA VAL A 121 -5.96 -36.37 1.23
C VAL A 121 -5.44 -37.65 1.84
N VAL A 122 -4.58 -38.37 1.12
CA VAL A 122 -3.93 -39.59 1.60
C VAL A 122 -2.45 -39.29 1.88
N ASP A 123 -2.02 -39.44 3.13
CA ASP A 123 -0.60 -39.31 3.48
C ASP A 123 0.14 -40.61 3.15
N GLY A 124 0.83 -40.63 2.01
CA GLY A 124 1.58 -41.80 1.55
C GLY A 124 2.67 -42.30 2.52
N ARG A 125 3.12 -41.47 3.47
CA ARG A 125 4.10 -41.89 4.50
C ARG A 125 3.48 -42.79 5.57
N THR A 126 2.17 -42.62 5.82
CA THR A 126 1.47 -43.28 6.93
C THR A 126 0.27 -44.12 6.49
N GLY A 127 -0.18 -43.99 5.24
CA GLY A 127 -1.40 -44.60 4.71
C GLY A 127 -2.69 -44.00 5.28
N LYS A 128 -2.62 -42.95 6.11
CA LYS A 128 -3.79 -42.33 6.72
C LYS A 128 -4.51 -41.44 5.73
N GLU A 129 -5.83 -41.51 5.76
CA GLU A 129 -6.72 -40.66 4.99
C GLU A 129 -7.25 -39.51 5.86
N TYR A 130 -7.35 -38.33 5.27
CA TYR A 130 -7.85 -37.12 5.89
C TYR A 130 -8.90 -36.50 4.97
N GLU A 131 -9.99 -36.00 5.54
CA GLU A 131 -10.98 -35.19 4.83
C GLU A 131 -10.80 -33.73 5.23
N LEU A 132 -10.63 -32.86 4.24
CA LEU A 132 -10.55 -31.41 4.41
C LEU A 132 -11.79 -30.76 3.79
N GLU A 133 -12.39 -29.81 4.50
CA GLU A 133 -13.53 -29.06 3.98
C GLU A 133 -13.07 -28.04 2.92
N ILE A 134 -13.75 -28.05 1.78
CA ILE A 134 -13.66 -27.03 0.73
C ILE A 134 -14.78 -26.02 1.02
N GLY A 135 -14.41 -24.80 1.41
CA GLY A 135 -15.36 -23.73 1.67
C GLY A 135 -15.96 -23.13 0.39
N ALA A 136 -17.01 -22.31 0.56
CA ALA A 136 -17.78 -21.70 -0.52
C ALA A 136 -16.94 -20.95 -1.59
N SER A 137 -15.77 -20.41 -1.23
CA SER A 137 -14.85 -19.74 -2.17
C SER A 137 -13.84 -20.70 -2.84
N ARG A 138 -14.11 -22.01 -2.86
CA ARG A 138 -13.19 -23.06 -3.33
C ARG A 138 -11.84 -23.06 -2.60
N THR A 139 -11.86 -22.70 -1.31
CA THR A 139 -10.67 -22.61 -0.46
C THR A 139 -10.66 -23.71 0.60
N VAL A 140 -9.46 -24.19 0.95
CA VAL A 140 -9.24 -25.09 2.09
C VAL A 140 -8.53 -24.30 3.18
N ARG A 141 -8.96 -24.45 4.44
CA ARG A 141 -8.26 -23.80 5.56
C ARG A 141 -6.84 -24.37 5.69
N ALA A 142 -5.84 -23.54 5.47
CA ALA A 142 -4.42 -23.93 5.60
C ALA A 142 -4.08 -24.57 6.96
N THR A 143 -4.78 -24.19 8.03
CA THR A 143 -4.57 -24.78 9.37
C THR A 143 -4.98 -26.24 9.47
N ASP A 144 -5.88 -26.73 8.61
CA ASP A 144 -6.31 -28.13 8.63
C ASP A 144 -5.20 -29.08 8.19
N LEU A 145 -4.24 -28.61 7.37
CA LEU A 145 -3.05 -29.38 6.98
C LEU A 145 -2.10 -29.69 8.15
N LYS A 146 -2.21 -28.95 9.26
CA LYS A 146 -1.45 -29.27 10.49
C LYS A 146 -1.80 -30.65 11.03
N LYS A 147 -3.02 -31.14 10.80
CA LYS A 147 -3.48 -32.48 11.21
C LYS A 147 -2.70 -33.61 10.51
N ILE A 148 -2.11 -33.30 9.35
CA ILE A 148 -1.29 -34.20 8.52
C ILE A 148 0.22 -34.03 8.85
N GLY A 149 0.57 -33.06 9.71
CA GLY A 149 1.97 -32.76 10.04
C GLY A 149 2.75 -32.11 8.90
N VAL A 150 2.07 -31.50 7.92
CA VAL A 150 2.69 -30.76 6.82
C VAL A 150 2.46 -29.26 6.96
N ARG A 151 3.27 -28.47 6.26
CA ARG A 151 3.15 -27.01 6.17
C ARG A 151 3.07 -26.63 4.70
N LEU A 152 2.33 -25.55 4.42
CA LEU A 152 2.33 -24.96 3.09
C LEU A 152 3.63 -24.20 2.86
N TYR A 153 4.26 -24.46 1.72
CA TYR A 153 5.36 -23.66 1.19
C TYR A 153 4.86 -23.00 -0.10
N ASP A 154 4.49 -21.72 0.00
CA ASP A 154 3.94 -20.95 -1.11
C ASP A 154 4.63 -19.58 -1.21
N PRO A 155 5.86 -19.53 -1.76
CA PRO A 155 6.60 -18.28 -1.93
C PRO A 155 5.80 -17.24 -2.71
N GLY A 156 5.60 -16.07 -2.10
CA GLY A 156 4.88 -14.97 -2.73
C GLY A 156 3.36 -15.16 -2.81
N TYR A 157 2.78 -16.09 -2.05
CA TYR A 157 1.33 -16.32 -1.97
C TYR A 157 0.70 -16.65 -3.34
N ALA A 158 1.38 -17.48 -4.14
CA ALA A 158 0.94 -17.78 -5.50
C ALA A 158 -0.39 -18.55 -5.55
N ASN A 159 -0.70 -19.34 -4.51
CA ASN A 159 -1.94 -20.11 -4.39
C ASN A 159 -2.54 -20.01 -2.97
N THR A 160 -2.38 -18.85 -2.32
CA THR A 160 -2.88 -18.61 -0.96
C THR A 160 -3.85 -17.43 -0.95
N ALA A 161 -5.13 -17.70 -0.70
CA ALA A 161 -6.09 -16.67 -0.35
C ALA A 161 -5.86 -16.23 1.10
N ALA A 162 -5.22 -15.07 1.29
CA ALA A 162 -4.76 -14.62 2.61
C ALA A 162 -5.88 -14.05 3.50
N VAL A 163 -6.94 -13.52 2.90
CA VAL A 163 -8.07 -12.88 3.61
C VAL A 163 -9.38 -13.12 2.86
N ARG A 164 -10.50 -12.99 3.56
CA ARG A 164 -11.83 -12.83 2.93
C ARG A 164 -12.08 -11.34 2.68
N SER A 165 -12.70 -11.01 1.55
CA SER A 165 -13.03 -9.63 1.22
C SER A 165 -14.27 -9.53 0.37
N ALA A 166 -15.01 -8.44 0.55
CA ALA A 166 -16.16 -8.07 -0.27
C ALA A 166 -15.93 -6.73 -1.00
N ILE A 167 -14.70 -6.22 -1.05
CA ILE A 167 -14.38 -4.88 -1.57
C ILE A 167 -14.35 -4.86 -3.09
N SER A 168 -13.65 -5.83 -3.68
CA SER A 168 -13.37 -5.86 -5.10
C SER A 168 -13.22 -7.29 -5.58
N TYR A 169 -13.55 -7.52 -6.83
CA TYR A 169 -13.49 -8.81 -7.47
C TYR A 169 -12.82 -8.70 -8.83
N ILE A 170 -11.92 -9.64 -9.10
CA ILE A 170 -11.24 -9.74 -10.38
C ILE A 170 -11.41 -11.15 -10.94
N ASP A 171 -11.88 -11.23 -12.18
CA ASP A 171 -11.72 -12.42 -13.01
C ASP A 171 -10.67 -12.12 -14.08
N GLY A 172 -9.47 -12.65 -13.88
CA GLY A 172 -8.33 -12.41 -14.76
C GLY A 172 -8.51 -13.01 -16.15
N ASP A 173 -9.20 -14.14 -16.27
CA ASP A 173 -9.41 -14.80 -17.55
C ASP A 173 -10.48 -14.07 -18.36
N ARG A 174 -11.55 -13.61 -17.72
CA ARG A 174 -12.63 -12.87 -18.39
C ARG A 174 -12.37 -11.37 -18.52
N GLY A 175 -11.32 -10.84 -17.89
CA GLY A 175 -11.03 -9.41 -17.90
C GLY A 175 -12.05 -8.59 -17.11
N ILE A 176 -12.58 -9.13 -16.01
CA ILE A 176 -13.60 -8.47 -15.18
C ILE A 176 -12.91 -7.80 -13.99
N LEU A 177 -13.24 -6.53 -13.75
CA LEU A 177 -12.94 -5.81 -12.52
C LEU A 177 -14.23 -5.20 -11.97
N ARG A 178 -14.56 -5.50 -10.71
CA ARG A 178 -15.74 -4.95 -10.04
C ARG A 178 -15.36 -4.36 -8.70
N TYR A 179 -15.85 -3.17 -8.40
CA TYR A 179 -15.82 -2.61 -7.05
C TYR A 179 -17.21 -2.78 -6.43
N ARG A 180 -17.30 -3.50 -5.30
CA ARG A 180 -18.58 -3.82 -4.64
C ARG A 180 -19.65 -4.37 -5.60
N GLY A 181 -19.23 -5.16 -6.59
CA GLY A 181 -20.11 -5.73 -7.61
C GLY A 181 -20.34 -4.86 -8.86
N TYR A 182 -20.06 -3.56 -8.81
CA TYR A 182 -20.23 -2.66 -9.95
C TYR A 182 -19.04 -2.76 -10.92
N PRO A 183 -19.27 -2.92 -12.25
CA PRO A 183 -18.20 -2.94 -13.25
C PRO A 183 -17.39 -1.64 -13.25
N ILE A 184 -16.07 -1.76 -13.42
CA ILE A 184 -15.16 -0.60 -13.43
C ILE A 184 -15.49 0.40 -14.54
N GLU A 185 -15.97 -0.10 -15.69
CA GLU A 185 -16.35 0.69 -16.86
C GLU A 185 -17.50 1.65 -16.53
N GLU A 186 -18.52 1.17 -15.82
CA GLU A 186 -19.66 1.99 -15.42
C GLU A 186 -19.27 3.05 -14.39
N LEU A 187 -18.44 2.67 -13.41
CA LEU A 187 -17.95 3.59 -12.39
C LEU A 187 -17.08 4.69 -13.01
N ALA A 188 -16.17 4.34 -13.91
CA ALA A 188 -15.32 5.30 -14.59
C ALA A 188 -16.12 6.26 -15.50
N GLU A 189 -17.15 5.77 -16.18
CA GLU A 189 -17.98 6.60 -17.06
C GLU A 189 -18.89 7.54 -16.26
N ARG A 190 -19.52 7.04 -15.19
CA ARG A 190 -20.70 7.70 -14.57
C ARG A 190 -20.47 8.27 -13.18
N SER A 191 -19.47 7.77 -12.45
CA SER A 191 -19.23 8.14 -11.05
C SER A 191 -18.12 9.19 -10.93
N SER A 192 -17.85 9.62 -9.70
CA SER A 192 -16.67 10.42 -9.32
C SER A 192 -15.76 9.62 -8.39
N PHE A 193 -14.49 10.02 -8.26
CA PHE A 193 -13.59 9.37 -7.31
C PHE A 193 -14.12 9.43 -5.86
N GLU A 194 -14.75 10.55 -5.46
CA GLU A 194 -15.30 10.69 -4.11
C GLU A 194 -16.46 9.72 -3.86
N GLU A 195 -17.36 9.55 -4.83
CA GLU A 195 -18.45 8.56 -4.76
C GLU A 195 -17.91 7.13 -4.73
N VAL A 196 -16.92 6.80 -5.58
CA VAL A 196 -16.26 5.48 -5.57
C VAL A 196 -15.53 5.23 -4.25
N SER A 197 -14.87 6.24 -3.67
CA SER A 197 -14.20 6.09 -2.37
C SER A 197 -15.19 5.80 -1.25
N TYR A 198 -16.39 6.40 -1.30
CA TYR A 198 -17.48 6.07 -0.38
C TYR A 198 -17.95 4.62 -0.57
N LEU A 199 -18.21 4.22 -1.82
CA LEU A 199 -18.61 2.86 -2.19
C LEU A 199 -17.61 1.83 -1.65
N LEU A 200 -16.32 2.04 -1.87
CA LEU A 200 -15.26 1.16 -1.39
C LEU A 200 -15.27 1.04 0.14
N VAL A 201 -15.43 2.15 0.86
CA VAL A 201 -15.38 2.18 2.33
C VAL A 201 -16.66 1.64 2.99
N TYR A 202 -17.83 1.90 2.41
CA TYR A 202 -19.12 1.62 3.06
C TYR A 202 -19.91 0.45 2.43
N GLY A 203 -19.52 -0.01 1.25
CA GLY A 203 -20.10 -1.17 0.59
C GLY A 203 -21.21 -0.87 -0.40
N GLU A 204 -21.85 0.30 -0.28
CA GLU A 204 -23.00 0.72 -1.08
C GLU A 204 -22.77 2.12 -1.67
N LEU A 205 -23.42 2.41 -2.80
CA LEU A 205 -23.42 3.76 -3.38
C LEU A 205 -24.14 4.74 -2.44
N PRO A 206 -23.61 5.96 -2.25
CA PRO A 206 -24.24 6.94 -1.38
C PRO A 206 -25.51 7.54 -2.01
N THR A 207 -26.50 7.84 -1.17
CA THR A 207 -27.53 8.84 -1.54
C THR A 207 -26.89 10.22 -1.72
N SER A 208 -27.54 11.14 -2.43
CA SER A 208 -27.02 12.51 -2.62
C SER A 208 -26.67 13.23 -1.31
N ALA A 209 -27.44 12.99 -0.25
CA ALA A 209 -27.16 13.56 1.08
C ALA A 209 -25.99 12.87 1.82
N GLN A 210 -25.73 11.59 1.54
CA GLN A 210 -24.52 10.91 2.02
C GLN A 210 -23.28 11.38 1.27
N LEU A 211 -23.38 11.49 -0.07
CA LEU A 211 -22.28 11.93 -0.92
C LEU A 211 -21.84 13.36 -0.56
N ALA A 212 -22.78 14.32 -0.48
CA ALA A 212 -22.46 15.70 -0.12
C ALA A 212 -21.81 15.82 1.28
N ARG A 213 -22.21 14.97 2.24
CA ARG A 213 -21.57 14.93 3.57
C ARG A 213 -20.17 14.33 3.50
N TRP A 214 -19.96 13.31 2.67
CA TRP A 214 -18.67 12.67 2.46
C TRP A 214 -17.67 13.64 1.81
N GLU A 215 -18.05 14.26 0.70
CA GLU A 215 -17.25 15.26 -0.01
C GLU A 215 -16.88 16.43 0.91
N LEU A 216 -17.85 16.94 1.67
CA LEU A 216 -17.60 18.01 2.64
C LEU A 216 -16.61 17.57 3.73
N ALA A 217 -16.75 16.36 4.27
CA ALA A 217 -15.86 15.86 5.31
C ALA A 217 -14.42 15.69 4.79
N VAL A 218 -14.25 15.13 3.58
CA VAL A 218 -12.93 14.99 2.93
C VAL A 218 -12.31 16.37 2.68
N SER A 219 -13.08 17.30 2.11
CA SER A 219 -12.64 18.67 1.83
C SER A 219 -12.24 19.43 3.10
N GLN A 220 -13.03 19.37 4.17
CA GLN A 220 -12.74 20.03 5.45
C GLN A 220 -11.49 19.47 6.14
N HIS A 221 -11.13 18.23 5.85
CA HIS A 221 -9.92 17.60 6.40
C HIS A 221 -8.71 17.64 5.46
N SER A 222 -8.78 18.37 4.34
CA SER A 222 -7.70 18.44 3.34
C SER A 222 -6.46 19.25 3.76
N ALA A 223 -6.62 20.23 4.66
CA ALA A 223 -5.51 21.05 5.13
C ALA A 223 -4.49 20.24 5.94
N VAL A 224 -3.21 20.33 5.60
CA VAL A 224 -2.12 19.56 6.23
C VAL A 224 -1.46 20.39 7.35
N PRO A 225 -1.09 19.78 8.51
CA PRO A 225 -0.35 20.49 9.55
C PRO A 225 0.94 21.13 9.01
N GLU A 226 1.22 22.37 9.41
CA GLU A 226 2.37 23.15 8.90
C GLU A 226 3.72 22.41 9.09
N GLY A 227 3.88 21.68 10.20
CA GLY A 227 5.09 20.89 10.45
C GLY A 227 5.35 19.80 9.40
N VAL A 228 4.29 19.18 8.86
CA VAL A 228 4.42 18.20 7.76
C VAL A 228 4.93 18.91 6.50
N LEU A 229 4.38 20.08 6.17
CA LEU A 229 4.83 20.87 5.02
C LEU A 229 6.29 21.33 5.16
N LYS A 230 6.69 21.75 6.37
CA LYS A 230 8.09 22.11 6.69
C LYS A 230 9.05 20.93 6.54
N ILE A 231 8.64 19.73 6.95
CA ILE A 231 9.44 18.52 6.77
C ILE A 231 9.62 18.23 5.27
N ILE A 232 8.55 18.26 4.48
CA ILE A 232 8.62 18.08 3.02
C ILE A 232 9.54 19.14 2.39
N ALA A 233 9.39 20.41 2.78
CA ALA A 233 10.23 21.51 2.29
C ALA A 233 11.73 21.35 2.67
N SER A 234 12.03 20.58 3.72
CA SER A 234 13.40 20.31 4.17
C SER A 234 14.08 19.16 3.41
N LEU A 235 13.31 18.33 2.69
CA LEU A 235 13.85 17.23 1.88
C LEU A 235 14.57 17.77 0.64
N PRO A 236 15.62 17.11 0.11
CA PRO A 236 16.28 17.54 -1.12
C PRO A 236 15.28 17.69 -2.27
N HIS A 237 15.35 18.76 -3.07
CA HIS A 237 14.39 19.02 -4.15
C HIS A 237 14.41 17.93 -5.24
N ASP A 238 15.53 17.23 -5.38
CA ASP A 238 15.81 16.12 -6.30
C ASP A 238 15.58 14.73 -5.68
N ALA A 239 15.06 14.65 -4.44
CA ALA A 239 14.71 13.35 -3.87
C ALA A 239 13.49 12.75 -4.58
N HIS A 240 13.44 11.41 -4.65
CA HIS A 240 12.34 10.74 -5.32
C HIS A 240 10.99 11.05 -4.65
N PRO A 241 9.95 11.47 -5.40
CA PRO A 241 8.70 11.96 -4.82
C PRO A 241 7.92 10.95 -3.99
N MET A 242 7.99 9.65 -4.32
CA MET A 242 7.44 8.59 -3.45
C MET A 242 8.06 8.58 -2.05
N GLY A 243 9.37 8.78 -1.94
CA GLY A 243 10.05 8.89 -0.64
C GLY A 243 9.53 10.09 0.15
N MET A 244 9.35 11.24 -0.51
CA MET A 244 8.78 12.42 0.13
C MET A 244 7.32 12.22 0.56
N LEU A 245 6.50 11.59 -0.29
CA LEU A 245 5.10 11.28 0.01
C LEU A 245 5.00 10.36 1.23
N MET A 246 5.81 9.30 1.29
CA MET A 246 5.87 8.40 2.44
C MET A 246 6.25 9.13 3.73
N VAL A 247 7.25 10.03 3.69
CA VAL A 247 7.63 10.88 4.83
C VAL A 247 6.44 11.73 5.26
N GLY A 248 5.75 12.38 4.32
CA GLY A 248 4.57 13.20 4.62
C GLY A 248 3.46 12.41 5.30
N ILE A 249 3.10 11.24 4.76
CA ILE A 249 2.06 10.36 5.32
C ILE A 249 2.48 9.83 6.70
N CYS A 250 3.70 9.32 6.84
CA CYS A 250 4.18 8.78 8.11
C CYS A 250 4.23 9.85 9.21
N THR A 251 4.61 11.08 8.86
CA THR A 251 4.66 12.21 9.79
C THR A 251 3.28 12.51 10.39
N LEU A 252 2.18 12.29 9.65
CA LEU A 252 0.82 12.47 10.18
C LEU A 252 0.53 11.62 11.43
N SER A 253 1.18 10.45 11.59
CA SER A 253 1.08 9.62 12.80
C SER A 253 1.41 10.43 14.06
N SER A 254 2.44 11.28 14.01
CA SER A 254 2.87 12.12 15.14
C SER A 254 2.00 13.35 15.36
N PHE A 255 1.28 13.82 14.33
CA PHE A 255 0.34 14.95 14.45
C PHE A 255 -1.09 14.50 14.85
N HIS A 256 -1.35 13.19 14.78
CA HIS A 256 -2.66 12.61 15.04
C HIS A 256 -2.55 11.50 16.09
N ASN A 257 -2.03 11.84 17.27
CA ASN A 257 -1.93 10.95 18.44
C ASN A 257 -3.29 10.33 18.84
N ASP A 258 -4.40 10.97 18.47
CA ASP A 258 -5.76 10.44 18.64
C ASP A 258 -6.05 9.19 17.78
N SER A 259 -5.13 8.84 16.87
CA SER A 259 -5.16 7.62 16.05
C SER A 259 -4.21 6.52 16.54
N ASN A 260 -3.35 6.78 17.53
CA ASN A 260 -2.28 5.84 17.88
C ASN A 260 -2.74 4.83 18.95
N PRO A 261 -2.87 3.52 18.64
CA PRO A 261 -3.32 2.52 19.61
C PRO A 261 -2.35 2.32 20.79
N ALA A 262 -1.05 2.56 20.60
CA ALA A 262 -0.06 2.52 21.68
C ALA A 262 -0.26 3.65 22.71
N LEU A 263 -0.88 4.77 22.30
CA LEU A 263 -1.17 5.92 23.17
C LEU A 263 -2.60 5.94 23.71
N ARG A 264 -3.57 5.36 22.98
CA ARG A 264 -5.00 5.46 23.28
C ARG A 264 -5.66 4.12 23.64
N GLY A 265 -4.91 3.02 23.58
CA GLY A 265 -5.37 1.67 23.84
C GLY A 265 -5.70 0.89 22.55
N HIS A 266 -5.63 -0.44 22.66
CA HIS A 266 -5.81 -1.36 21.52
C HIS A 266 -7.23 -1.30 20.91
N ASP A 267 -8.24 -0.96 21.70
CA ASP A 267 -9.65 -0.90 21.25
C ASP A 267 -10.03 0.44 20.59
N LEU A 268 -9.06 1.34 20.38
CA LEU A 268 -9.27 2.68 19.81
C LEU A 268 -10.16 2.67 18.55
N TYR A 269 -9.87 1.72 17.65
CA TYR A 269 -10.56 1.62 16.37
C TYR A 269 -11.87 0.84 16.45
N GLY A 270 -12.37 0.46 17.62
CA GLY A 270 -13.72 -0.07 17.81
C GLY A 270 -14.81 0.96 17.50
N SER A 271 -14.52 2.26 17.69
CA SER A 271 -15.43 3.36 17.38
C SER A 271 -15.46 3.69 15.88
N ALA A 272 -16.65 3.63 15.28
CA ALA A 272 -16.87 4.04 13.89
C ALA A 272 -16.48 5.50 13.65
N SER A 273 -16.79 6.40 14.58
CA SER A 273 -16.43 7.83 14.46
C SER A 273 -14.91 8.04 14.42
N VAL A 274 -14.15 7.26 15.20
CA VAL A 274 -12.67 7.33 15.15
C VAL A 274 -12.16 6.84 13.81
N ARG A 275 -12.66 5.70 13.31
CA ARG A 275 -12.27 5.15 11.99
C ARG A 275 -12.58 6.15 10.87
N ASP A 276 -13.81 6.65 10.82
CA ASP A 276 -14.29 7.58 9.80
C ASP A 276 -13.47 8.87 9.81
N LYS A 277 -13.18 9.43 10.99
CA LYS A 277 -12.31 10.60 11.14
C LYS A 277 -10.91 10.39 10.56
N GLN A 278 -10.28 9.23 10.78
CA GLN A 278 -8.95 8.98 10.22
C GLN A 278 -8.99 8.71 8.72
N MET A 279 -10.04 8.04 8.21
CA MET A 279 -10.22 7.82 6.77
C MET A 279 -10.36 9.15 6.01
N VAL A 280 -11.24 10.06 6.46
CA VAL A 280 -11.41 11.37 5.80
C VAL A 280 -10.16 12.25 5.91
N ARG A 281 -9.40 12.14 7.01
CA ARG A 281 -8.10 12.81 7.15
C ARG A 281 -7.09 12.31 6.12
N LEU A 282 -6.96 10.99 5.93
CA LEU A 282 -6.03 10.44 4.95
C LEU A 282 -6.45 10.79 3.52
N LEU A 283 -7.72 10.59 3.16
CA LEU A 283 -8.24 10.93 1.84
C LEU A 283 -8.09 12.42 1.53
N GLY A 284 -8.33 13.31 2.50
CA GLY A 284 -8.16 14.75 2.30
C GLY A 284 -6.70 15.21 2.26
N LYS A 285 -5.82 14.65 3.09
CA LYS A 285 -4.44 15.15 3.25
C LYS A 285 -3.45 14.58 2.24
N VAL A 286 -3.64 13.35 1.78
CA VAL A 286 -2.75 12.72 0.80
C VAL A 286 -2.60 13.54 -0.49
N PRO A 287 -3.66 14.07 -1.13
CA PRO A 287 -3.51 14.91 -2.32
C PRO A 287 -2.80 16.23 -2.01
N THR A 288 -3.03 16.82 -0.84
CA THR A 288 -2.31 18.04 -0.40
C THR A 288 -0.82 17.77 -0.16
N ILE A 289 -0.47 16.63 0.44
CA ILE A 289 0.92 16.18 0.60
C ILE A 289 1.55 15.95 -0.77
N ALA A 290 0.87 15.24 -1.66
CA ALA A 290 1.36 14.99 -3.02
C ALA A 290 1.59 16.29 -3.80
N ALA A 291 0.66 17.25 -3.72
CA ALA A 291 0.84 18.55 -4.34
C ALA A 291 2.01 19.33 -3.72
N ALA A 292 2.20 19.28 -2.40
CA ALA A 292 3.36 19.88 -1.75
C ALA A 292 4.69 19.24 -2.19
N VAL A 293 4.71 17.92 -2.42
CA VAL A 293 5.85 17.20 -2.99
C VAL A 293 6.14 17.67 -4.41
N TYR A 294 5.11 17.79 -5.25
CA TYR A 294 5.26 18.33 -6.60
C TYR A 294 5.83 19.74 -6.60
N GLN A 295 5.29 20.63 -5.75
CA GLN A 295 5.80 22.00 -5.62
C GLN A 295 7.24 22.01 -5.11
N ARG A 296 7.62 21.11 -4.19
CA ARG A 296 9.00 20.97 -3.72
C ARG A 296 9.95 20.63 -4.87
N MET A 297 9.58 19.66 -5.71
CA MET A 297 10.37 19.31 -6.90
C MET A 297 10.50 20.49 -7.87
N ALA A 298 9.43 21.26 -8.03
CA ALA A 298 9.41 22.44 -8.89
C ALA A 298 10.07 23.69 -8.28
N GLY A 299 10.61 23.61 -7.05
CA GLY A 299 11.20 24.75 -6.35
C GLY A 299 10.19 25.82 -5.91
N ARG A 300 8.91 25.45 -5.78
CA ARG A 300 7.78 26.34 -5.47
C ARG A 300 7.27 26.13 -4.04
N ALA A 301 6.60 27.14 -3.50
CA ALA A 301 5.91 27.03 -2.21
C ALA A 301 4.66 26.14 -2.32
N PRO A 302 4.30 25.38 -1.27
CA PRO A 302 3.08 24.59 -1.27
C PRO A 302 1.83 25.49 -1.31
N VAL A 303 0.85 25.10 -2.11
CA VAL A 303 -0.45 25.79 -2.20
C VAL A 303 -1.46 25.09 -1.28
N ALA A 304 -2.20 25.87 -0.49
CA ALA A 304 -3.25 25.34 0.37
C ALA A 304 -4.46 24.85 -0.47
N PRO A 305 -5.13 23.76 -0.03
CA PRO A 305 -6.35 23.30 -0.69
C PRO A 305 -7.46 24.34 -0.61
N ARG A 306 -8.41 24.25 -1.53
CA ARG A 306 -9.53 25.17 -1.65
C ARG A 306 -10.86 24.45 -1.58
N CYS A 307 -11.70 24.85 -0.62
CA CYS A 307 -13.08 24.38 -0.53
C CYS A 307 -13.91 24.80 -1.74
N GLY A 308 -14.87 23.95 -2.14
CA GLY A 308 -15.78 24.20 -3.26
C GLY A 308 -15.24 23.80 -4.64
N LEU A 309 -14.10 23.11 -4.68
CA LEU A 309 -13.61 22.36 -5.84
C LEU A 309 -13.82 20.86 -5.57
N SER A 310 -14.11 20.08 -6.60
CA SER A 310 -14.09 18.61 -6.50
C SER A 310 -12.69 18.09 -6.16
N TYR A 311 -12.58 16.83 -5.76
CA TYR A 311 -11.30 16.22 -5.38
C TYR A 311 -10.19 16.40 -6.44
N ALA A 312 -10.49 16.08 -7.70
CA ALA A 312 -9.54 16.19 -8.80
C ALA A 312 -9.23 17.66 -9.18
N GLU A 313 -10.25 18.54 -9.20
CA GLU A 313 -10.05 19.97 -9.42
C GLU A 313 -9.17 20.58 -8.32
N ASN A 314 -9.41 20.23 -7.06
CA ASN A 314 -8.64 20.75 -5.95
C ASN A 314 -7.17 20.28 -6.02
N PHE A 315 -6.93 19.04 -6.44
CA PHE A 315 -5.57 18.55 -6.68
C PHE A 315 -4.87 19.36 -7.76
N LEU A 316 -5.45 19.50 -8.96
CA LEU A 316 -4.88 20.32 -10.05
C LEU A 316 -4.71 21.80 -9.64
N TYR A 317 -5.67 22.36 -8.89
CA TYR A 317 -5.57 23.71 -8.35
C TYR A 317 -4.33 23.90 -7.47
N MET A 318 -4.00 22.93 -6.61
CA MET A 318 -2.82 23.00 -5.75
C MET A 318 -1.50 22.89 -6.53
N LEU A 319 -1.52 22.32 -7.74
CA LEU A 319 -0.35 22.24 -8.62
C LEU A 319 -0.14 23.55 -9.40
N ASP A 320 -1.23 24.08 -9.95
CA ASP A 320 -1.14 25.05 -11.05
C ASP A 320 -1.53 26.48 -10.68
N SER A 321 -2.25 26.70 -9.58
CA SER A 321 -2.77 28.04 -9.24
C SER A 321 -1.68 29.06 -8.94
N LEU A 322 -0.47 28.64 -8.56
CA LEU A 322 0.61 29.52 -8.11
C LEU A 322 0.18 30.48 -6.97
N GLY A 323 -0.82 30.08 -6.18
CA GLY A 323 -1.40 30.91 -5.12
C GLY A 323 -2.54 31.84 -5.56
N ASP A 324 -2.87 31.90 -6.86
CA ASP A 324 -4.03 32.62 -7.36
C ASP A 324 -5.33 31.92 -6.98
N ARG A 325 -6.05 32.51 -6.02
CA ARG A 325 -7.37 32.05 -5.57
C ARG A 325 -8.48 32.33 -6.57
N SER A 326 -8.21 32.86 -7.76
CA SER A 326 -9.19 32.95 -8.85
C SER A 326 -9.08 31.78 -9.82
N TYR A 327 -7.91 31.12 -9.89
CA TYR A 327 -7.65 30.01 -10.80
C TYR A 327 -8.67 28.86 -10.67
N ARG A 328 -9.02 28.31 -11.83
CA ARG A 328 -9.86 27.13 -12.01
C ARG A 328 -9.18 26.20 -13.02
N PRO A 329 -8.94 24.94 -12.67
CA PRO A 329 -8.46 23.96 -13.65
C PRO A 329 -9.44 23.80 -14.81
N ASN A 330 -8.93 23.35 -15.96
CA ASN A 330 -9.79 22.98 -17.07
C ASN A 330 -10.71 21.80 -16.64
N PRO A 331 -12.04 21.93 -16.77
CA PRO A 331 -12.98 20.93 -16.27
C PRO A 331 -12.83 19.57 -16.97
N ARG A 332 -12.40 19.53 -18.23
CA ARG A 332 -12.15 18.28 -18.96
C ARG A 332 -10.89 17.57 -18.46
N LEU A 333 -9.82 18.32 -18.15
CA LEU A 333 -8.62 17.75 -17.54
C LEU A 333 -8.88 17.28 -16.10
N ALA A 334 -9.69 18.02 -15.34
CA ALA A 334 -10.12 17.59 -14.02
C ALA A 334 -10.94 16.29 -14.08
N ARG A 335 -11.86 16.17 -15.05
CA ARG A 335 -12.60 14.92 -15.29
C ARG A 335 -11.67 13.78 -15.69
N ALA A 336 -10.67 14.03 -16.55
CA ALA A 336 -9.69 13.02 -16.91
C ALA A 336 -8.90 12.52 -15.68
N MET A 337 -8.45 13.43 -14.83
CA MET A 337 -7.77 13.08 -13.58
C MET A 337 -8.67 12.28 -12.63
N ASP A 338 -9.94 12.67 -12.49
CA ASP A 338 -10.94 11.97 -11.68
C ASP A 338 -11.18 10.52 -12.16
N ILE A 339 -11.28 10.31 -13.48
CA ILE A 339 -11.37 8.97 -14.08
C ILE A 339 -10.12 8.15 -13.77
N LEU A 340 -8.92 8.73 -13.95
CA LEU A 340 -7.68 8.05 -13.60
C LEU A 340 -7.63 7.65 -12.12
N PHE A 341 -8.17 8.49 -11.23
CA PHE A 341 -8.30 8.18 -9.82
C PHE A 341 -9.27 7.01 -9.57
N VAL A 342 -10.43 6.96 -10.24
CA VAL A 342 -11.35 5.81 -10.15
C VAL A 342 -10.67 4.51 -10.59
N LEU A 343 -9.97 4.52 -11.72
CA LEU A 343 -9.30 3.32 -12.28
C LEU A 343 -8.17 2.77 -11.40
N HIS A 344 -7.62 3.58 -10.50
CA HIS A 344 -6.54 3.22 -9.60
C HIS A 344 -6.98 3.10 -8.14
N ALA A 345 -8.25 3.36 -7.81
CA ALA A 345 -8.76 3.40 -6.44
C ALA A 345 -8.54 2.08 -5.67
N GLU A 346 -8.68 0.93 -6.34
CA GLU A 346 -8.59 -0.40 -5.72
C GLU A 346 -8.10 -1.44 -6.77
N HIS A 347 -7.38 -2.49 -6.36
CA HIS A 347 -7.06 -3.61 -7.24
C HIS A 347 -6.78 -4.93 -6.49
N GLU A 348 -7.73 -5.35 -5.66
CA GLU A 348 -7.74 -6.56 -4.83
C GLU A 348 -6.48 -6.73 -3.95
N MET A 349 -6.13 -7.95 -3.51
CA MET A 349 -4.95 -8.24 -2.68
C MET A 349 -3.63 -8.21 -3.46
N ASN A 350 -3.32 -7.07 -4.09
CA ASN A 350 -1.99 -6.80 -4.65
C ASN A 350 -0.94 -6.55 -3.54
N CYS A 351 0.34 -6.42 -3.92
CA CYS A 351 1.48 -6.31 -3.00
C CYS A 351 1.30 -5.22 -1.93
N SER A 352 0.85 -4.02 -2.33
CA SER A 352 0.70 -2.90 -1.41
C SER A 352 -0.55 -2.99 -0.53
N THR A 353 -1.66 -3.53 -1.06
CA THR A 353 -2.83 -3.87 -0.24
C THR A 353 -2.50 -4.95 0.80
N ALA A 354 -1.72 -5.96 0.42
CA ALA A 354 -1.24 -7.00 1.33
C ALA A 354 -0.32 -6.41 2.42
N ALA A 355 0.58 -5.49 2.06
CA ALA A 355 1.40 -4.76 3.03
C ALA A 355 0.55 -3.91 3.99
N ALA A 356 -0.48 -3.22 3.48
CA ALA A 356 -1.43 -2.47 4.31
C ALA A 356 -2.09 -3.36 5.36
N ARG A 357 -2.62 -4.53 4.94
CA ARG A 357 -3.24 -5.51 5.86
C ARG A 357 -2.23 -6.14 6.82
N HIS A 358 -1.02 -6.40 6.35
CA HIS A 358 0.03 -6.98 7.19
C HIS A 358 0.41 -6.03 8.33
N LEU A 359 0.65 -4.75 8.03
CA LEU A 359 0.93 -3.73 9.04
C LEU A 359 -0.28 -3.48 9.95
N ALA A 360 -1.49 -3.39 9.39
CA ALA A 360 -2.70 -3.24 10.19
C ALA A 360 -2.89 -4.40 11.20
N SER A 361 -2.53 -5.63 10.82
CA SER A 361 -2.65 -6.81 11.69
C SER A 361 -1.79 -6.76 12.95
N SER A 362 -0.76 -5.89 13.00
CA SER A 362 0.03 -5.66 14.21
C SER A 362 -0.59 -4.64 15.16
N GLY A 363 -1.70 -3.98 14.77
CA GLY A 363 -2.35 -2.93 15.55
C GLY A 363 -1.63 -1.58 15.50
N VAL A 364 -0.81 -1.32 14.47
CA VAL A 364 -0.18 -0.01 14.27
C VAL A 364 -1.21 1.05 13.88
N ASP A 365 -0.89 2.34 14.07
CA ASP A 365 -1.76 3.43 13.63
C ASP A 365 -1.94 3.43 12.11
N VAL A 366 -3.10 3.90 11.65
CA VAL A 366 -3.47 3.87 10.23
C VAL A 366 -2.50 4.66 9.35
N TYR A 367 -1.92 5.77 9.81
CA TYR A 367 -0.99 6.57 9.00
C TYR A 367 0.31 5.80 8.74
N THR A 368 0.85 5.13 9.75
CA THR A 368 2.01 4.26 9.61
C THR A 368 1.73 3.08 8.69
N ALA A 369 0.56 2.44 8.81
CA ALA A 369 0.15 1.35 7.91
C ALA A 369 0.05 1.82 6.44
N MET A 370 -0.56 2.99 6.20
CA MET A 370 -0.69 3.55 4.85
C MET A 370 0.64 4.02 4.27
N ALA A 371 1.56 4.55 5.09
CA ALA A 371 2.91 4.89 4.66
C ALA A 371 3.69 3.63 4.22
N GLY A 372 3.60 2.54 4.97
CA GLY A 372 4.22 1.27 4.59
C GLY A 372 3.59 0.63 3.35
N ALA A 373 2.26 0.72 3.18
CA ALA A 373 1.58 0.33 1.95
C ALA A 373 2.05 1.15 0.74
N THR A 374 2.24 2.47 0.93
CA THR A 374 2.81 3.36 -0.09
C THR A 374 4.25 2.97 -0.43
N GLY A 375 5.05 2.52 0.54
CA GLY A 375 6.38 1.96 0.30
C GLY A 375 6.37 0.66 -0.50
N ALA A 376 5.41 -0.23 -0.25
CA ALA A 376 5.21 -1.42 -1.08
C ALA A 376 4.78 -1.08 -2.52
N LEU A 377 4.02 0.00 -2.71
CA LEU A 377 3.67 0.53 -4.03
C LEU A 377 4.88 1.14 -4.76
N TYR A 378 5.78 1.81 -4.04
CA TYR A 378 6.97 2.45 -4.61
C TYR A 378 7.92 1.45 -5.31
N GLY A 379 7.92 0.17 -4.91
CA GLY A 379 8.77 -0.85 -5.52
C GLY A 379 8.64 -0.93 -7.06
N PRO A 380 9.75 -1.04 -7.82
CA PRO A 380 9.72 -1.10 -9.29
C PRO A 380 8.92 -2.26 -9.87
N LEU A 381 8.73 -3.34 -9.11
CA LEU A 381 7.94 -4.51 -9.49
C LEU A 381 6.44 -4.37 -9.19
N HIS A 382 6.00 -3.21 -8.71
CA HIS A 382 4.60 -2.88 -8.43
C HIS A 382 4.22 -1.54 -9.08
N GLY A 383 4.21 -0.43 -8.34
CA GLY A 383 3.75 0.88 -8.84
C GLY A 383 4.75 1.64 -9.72
N GLY A 384 6.00 1.17 -9.81
CA GLY A 384 7.03 1.75 -10.70
C GLY A 384 6.90 1.36 -12.18
N ALA A 385 5.93 0.54 -12.55
CA ALA A 385 5.73 0.08 -13.93
C ALA A 385 5.49 1.24 -14.91
N ASN A 386 4.71 2.26 -14.51
CA ASN A 386 4.43 3.46 -15.30
C ASN A 386 5.70 4.20 -15.74
N GLU A 387 6.65 4.37 -14.82
CA GLU A 387 7.93 5.00 -15.11
C GLU A 387 8.77 4.13 -16.07
N ALA A 388 8.75 2.81 -15.85
CA ALA A 388 9.47 1.87 -16.68
C ALA A 388 8.92 1.80 -18.12
N VAL A 389 7.61 2.03 -18.33
CA VAL A 389 6.99 2.14 -19.66
C VAL A 389 7.56 3.33 -20.42
N LEU A 390 7.61 4.51 -19.81
CA LEU A 390 8.13 5.69 -20.50
C LEU A 390 9.62 5.60 -20.80
N LYS A 391 10.41 5.01 -19.89
CA LYS A 391 11.83 4.72 -20.15
C LYS A 391 11.97 3.79 -21.35
N MET A 392 11.20 2.70 -21.37
CA MET A 392 11.17 1.76 -22.48
C MET A 392 10.79 2.43 -23.81
N LEU A 393 9.70 3.20 -23.84
CA LEU A 393 9.26 3.91 -25.05
C LEU A 393 10.30 4.93 -25.53
N SER A 394 10.95 5.63 -24.60
CA SER A 394 12.03 6.58 -24.91
C SER A 394 13.28 5.87 -25.44
N GLU A 395 13.63 4.71 -24.90
CA GLU A 395 14.74 3.87 -25.38
C GLU A 395 14.48 3.31 -26.79
N ILE A 396 13.24 2.97 -27.10
CA ILE A 396 12.84 2.56 -28.46
C ILE A 396 12.99 3.76 -29.41
N GLY A 397 12.52 4.93 -28.99
CA GLY A 397 12.70 6.22 -29.67
C GLY A 397 11.83 6.39 -30.92
N THR A 398 11.89 5.45 -31.88
CA THR A 398 11.18 5.53 -33.16
C THR A 398 10.46 4.22 -33.50
N VAL A 399 9.44 4.30 -34.36
CA VAL A 399 8.67 3.13 -34.83
C VAL A 399 9.57 2.10 -35.53
N GLN A 400 10.62 2.56 -36.21
CA GLN A 400 11.56 1.71 -36.95
C GLN A 400 12.40 0.82 -36.02
N SER A 401 12.59 1.21 -34.76
CA SER A 401 13.36 0.46 -33.76
C SER A 401 12.55 -0.67 -33.09
N ILE A 402 11.24 -0.73 -33.31
CA ILE A 402 10.34 -1.70 -32.65
C ILE A 402 10.73 -3.16 -32.94
N PRO A 403 11.00 -3.58 -34.19
CA PRO A 403 11.38 -4.97 -34.47
C PRO A 403 12.61 -5.43 -33.69
N GLU A 404 13.66 -4.59 -33.61
CA GLU A 404 14.87 -4.88 -32.83
C GLU A 404 14.55 -5.01 -31.33
N PHE A 405 13.72 -4.11 -30.81
CA PHE A 405 13.30 -4.16 -29.41
C PHE A 405 12.56 -5.46 -29.08
N LEU A 406 11.59 -5.87 -29.93
CA LEU A 406 10.83 -7.09 -29.72
C LEU A 406 11.73 -8.33 -29.75
N GLU A 407 12.70 -8.41 -30.65
CA GLU A 407 13.71 -9.50 -30.65
C GLU A 407 14.59 -9.48 -29.38
N GLY A 408 14.91 -8.29 -28.87
CA GLY A 408 15.57 -8.12 -27.57
C GLY A 408 14.75 -8.68 -26.40
N VAL A 409 13.43 -8.52 -26.43
CA VAL A 409 12.52 -9.08 -25.43
C VAL A 409 12.42 -10.60 -25.56
N LYS A 410 12.26 -11.13 -26.78
CA LYS A 410 12.22 -12.58 -27.05
C LYS A 410 13.48 -13.29 -26.58
N SER A 411 14.65 -12.65 -26.77
CA SER A 411 15.95 -13.16 -26.32
C SER A 411 16.26 -12.90 -24.85
N ARG A 412 15.31 -12.34 -24.07
CA ARG A 412 15.44 -12.01 -22.63
C ARG A 412 16.55 -11.00 -22.31
N LYS A 413 17.02 -10.25 -23.31
CA LYS A 413 17.99 -9.15 -23.13
C LYS A 413 17.31 -7.86 -22.68
N ARG A 414 16.02 -7.70 -22.99
CA ARG A 414 15.19 -6.56 -22.60
C ARG A 414 13.90 -7.03 -21.91
N LYS A 415 13.30 -6.15 -21.12
CA LYS A 415 11.97 -6.36 -20.51
C LYS A 415 10.96 -5.44 -21.20
N MET A 416 9.73 -5.94 -21.35
CA MET A 416 8.62 -5.16 -21.91
C MET A 416 7.71 -4.68 -20.76
N SER A 417 7.94 -3.46 -20.32
CA SER A 417 7.14 -2.81 -19.26
C SER A 417 5.76 -2.44 -19.78
N GLY A 418 4.73 -2.50 -18.94
CA GLY A 418 3.34 -2.19 -19.33
C GLY A 418 2.63 -3.29 -20.13
N PHE A 419 3.26 -4.46 -20.29
CA PHE A 419 2.67 -5.62 -20.95
C PHE A 419 2.57 -6.82 -20.01
N GLY A 420 1.46 -7.54 -20.11
CA GLY A 420 1.11 -8.65 -19.23
C GLY A 420 0.58 -8.18 -17.88
N HIS A 421 -0.06 -9.10 -17.17
CA HIS A 421 -0.63 -8.83 -15.86
C HIS A 421 -0.65 -10.12 -15.01
N ARG A 422 -0.39 -10.00 -13.70
CA ARG A 422 -0.39 -11.17 -12.79
C ARG A 422 -1.76 -11.85 -12.77
N VAL A 423 -2.81 -11.04 -12.69
CA VAL A 423 -4.22 -11.44 -12.67
C VAL A 423 -4.81 -11.55 -14.09
N TYR A 424 -4.96 -10.46 -14.84
CA TYR A 424 -5.50 -10.50 -16.20
C TYR A 424 -4.66 -11.33 -17.18
N LYS A 425 -5.31 -12.27 -17.86
CA LYS A 425 -4.70 -13.14 -18.87
C LYS A 425 -5.04 -12.68 -20.28
N ASN A 426 -6.24 -12.20 -20.55
CA ASN A 426 -6.64 -11.93 -21.94
C ASN A 426 -6.68 -10.43 -22.26
N TYR A 427 -7.09 -9.59 -21.31
CA TYR A 427 -7.17 -8.14 -21.50
C TYR A 427 -7.37 -7.43 -20.15
N ASP A 428 -6.87 -6.19 -20.00
CA ASP A 428 -7.15 -5.33 -18.84
C ASP A 428 -8.36 -4.41 -19.15
N PRO A 429 -9.51 -4.54 -18.47
CA PRO A 429 -10.71 -3.77 -18.77
C PRO A 429 -10.49 -2.26 -18.72
N ARG A 430 -9.53 -1.80 -17.89
CA ARG A 430 -9.22 -0.39 -17.71
C ARG A 430 -8.49 0.22 -18.90
N ALA A 431 -7.73 -0.58 -19.66
CA ALA A 431 -6.96 -0.08 -20.80
C ALA A 431 -7.86 0.54 -21.89
N LYS A 432 -9.11 0.07 -22.02
CA LYS A 432 -10.06 0.58 -23.03
C LYS A 432 -10.46 2.02 -22.73
N ILE A 433 -10.74 2.26 -21.45
CA ILE A 433 -11.17 3.54 -20.91
C ILE A 433 -10.02 4.55 -21.04
N ILE A 434 -8.81 4.13 -20.65
CA ILE A 434 -7.63 4.99 -20.70
C ILE A 434 -7.30 5.40 -22.13
N ARG A 435 -7.46 4.52 -23.12
CA ARG A 435 -7.20 4.87 -24.52
C ARG A 435 -8.09 6.01 -24.99
N GLY A 436 -9.40 5.94 -24.74
CA GLY A 436 -10.32 7.05 -25.07
C GLY A 436 -10.00 8.33 -24.32
N LEU A 437 -9.59 8.20 -23.05
CA LEU A 437 -9.18 9.33 -22.22
C LEU A 437 -7.90 10.01 -22.72
N ALA A 438 -6.95 9.24 -23.26
CA ALA A 438 -5.71 9.77 -23.81
C ALA A 438 -5.99 10.70 -25.00
N ASP A 439 -6.87 10.28 -25.93
CA ASP A 439 -7.25 11.11 -27.07
C ASP A 439 -7.92 12.43 -26.62
N GLU A 440 -8.76 12.39 -25.58
CA GLU A 440 -9.36 13.59 -25.00
C GLU A 440 -8.31 14.52 -24.41
N VAL A 441 -7.38 14.02 -23.59
CA VAL A 441 -6.34 14.86 -22.98
C VAL A 441 -5.44 15.46 -24.06
N PHE A 442 -4.99 14.67 -25.03
CA PHE A 442 -4.14 15.16 -26.12
C PHE A 442 -4.81 16.24 -26.97
N SER A 443 -6.14 16.21 -27.10
CA SER A 443 -6.89 17.27 -27.79
C SER A 443 -6.82 18.64 -27.10
N ILE A 444 -6.46 18.68 -25.81
CA ILE A 444 -6.41 19.89 -24.99
C ILE A 444 -4.98 20.39 -24.80
N VAL A 445 -4.05 19.49 -24.43
CA VAL A 445 -2.68 19.87 -24.03
C VAL A 445 -1.62 19.52 -25.07
N GLY A 446 -2.01 18.90 -26.19
CA GLY A 446 -1.11 18.43 -27.24
C GLY A 446 -0.76 16.95 -27.12
N ARG A 447 -0.32 16.35 -28.23
CA ARG A 447 0.06 14.94 -28.30
C ARG A 447 1.49 14.73 -27.79
N ASP A 448 1.69 13.65 -27.05
CA ASP A 448 3.03 13.18 -26.72
C ASP A 448 3.67 12.48 -27.94
N PRO A 449 4.90 12.82 -28.38
CA PRO A 449 5.55 12.15 -29.50
C PRO A 449 5.68 10.63 -29.32
N LEU A 450 5.78 10.14 -28.08
CA LEU A 450 5.88 8.71 -27.81
C LEU A 450 4.57 7.94 -28.05
N ILE A 451 3.43 8.62 -28.26
CA ILE A 451 2.16 7.94 -28.54
C ILE A 451 2.24 7.13 -29.83
N GLU A 452 2.96 7.61 -30.84
CA GLU A 452 3.11 6.90 -32.11
C GLU A 452 3.91 5.61 -31.93
N VAL A 453 5.00 5.68 -31.15
CA VAL A 453 5.80 4.52 -30.77
C VAL A 453 4.97 3.54 -29.94
N ALA A 454 4.18 4.03 -28.98
CA ALA A 454 3.36 3.20 -28.11
C ALA A 454 2.27 2.44 -28.88
N VAL A 455 1.54 3.13 -29.77
CA VAL A 455 0.50 2.52 -30.60
C VAL A 455 1.10 1.50 -31.57
N ALA A 456 2.22 1.84 -32.22
CA ALA A 456 2.91 0.90 -33.10
C ALA A 456 3.47 -0.31 -32.34
N LEU A 457 3.98 -0.12 -31.13
CA LEU A 457 4.49 -1.20 -30.27
C LEU A 457 3.36 -2.13 -29.83
N GLU A 458 2.22 -1.58 -29.43
CA GLU A 458 1.00 -2.36 -29.15
C GLU A 458 0.61 -3.20 -30.35
N GLN A 459 0.46 -2.59 -31.52
CA GLN A 459 0.05 -3.30 -32.74
C GLN A 459 1.03 -4.41 -33.12
N ALA A 460 2.33 -4.14 -33.06
CA ALA A 460 3.36 -5.11 -33.35
C ALA A 460 3.35 -6.28 -32.36
N ALA A 461 3.23 -6.00 -31.06
CA ALA A 461 3.17 -7.03 -30.03
C ALA A 461 1.90 -7.89 -30.13
N LEU A 462 0.74 -7.28 -30.40
CA LEU A 462 -0.53 -8.01 -30.56
C LEU A 462 -0.58 -8.86 -31.85
N SER A 463 0.29 -8.58 -32.82
CA SER A 463 0.40 -9.34 -34.07
C SER A 463 1.48 -10.43 -34.03
N ASP A 464 2.30 -10.47 -32.98
CA ASP A 464 3.44 -11.38 -32.87
C ASP A 464 3.11 -12.60 -32.01
N GLU A 465 3.26 -13.79 -32.58
CA GLU A 465 2.89 -15.07 -31.95
C GLU A 465 3.56 -15.28 -30.58
N TYR A 466 4.80 -14.80 -30.39
CA TYR A 466 5.52 -14.92 -29.12
C TYR A 466 4.77 -14.25 -27.97
N PHE A 467 4.22 -13.06 -28.21
CA PHE A 467 3.55 -12.24 -27.21
C PHE A 467 2.10 -12.69 -27.01
N VAL A 468 1.40 -13.04 -28.09
CA VAL A 468 0.02 -13.56 -28.05
C VAL A 468 -0.04 -14.88 -27.26
N SER A 469 0.83 -15.85 -27.59
CA SER A 469 0.90 -17.15 -26.89
C SER A 469 1.24 -17.03 -25.40
N ARG A 470 2.00 -15.97 -25.03
CA ARG A 470 2.36 -15.66 -23.64
C ARG A 470 1.39 -14.72 -22.96
N LYS A 471 0.31 -14.32 -23.65
CA LYS A 471 -0.73 -13.47 -23.09
C LYS A 471 -0.20 -12.12 -22.59
N LEU A 472 0.75 -11.54 -23.34
CA LEU A 472 1.36 -10.25 -23.03
C LEU A 472 0.55 -9.14 -23.71
N TYR A 473 -0.47 -8.65 -23.01
CA TYR A 473 -1.33 -7.54 -23.47
C TYR A 473 -1.00 -6.24 -22.72
N PRO A 474 -1.23 -5.07 -23.33
CA PRO A 474 -1.10 -3.79 -22.63
C PRO A 474 -1.98 -3.75 -21.37
N ASN A 475 -1.43 -3.28 -20.28
CA ASN A 475 -2.16 -3.07 -19.04
C ASN A 475 -2.45 -1.57 -18.81
N VAL A 476 -3.16 -1.25 -17.72
CA VAL A 476 -3.50 0.13 -17.32
C VAL A 476 -2.30 1.09 -17.34
N ASP A 477 -1.10 0.60 -17.02
CA ASP A 477 0.11 1.39 -16.85
C ASP A 477 0.71 1.84 -18.20
N PHE A 478 0.40 1.12 -19.28
CA PHE A 478 0.97 1.40 -20.60
C PHE A 478 0.54 2.77 -21.15
N TYR A 479 -0.76 3.09 -21.05
CA TYR A 479 -1.30 4.35 -21.56
C TYR A 479 -1.39 5.46 -20.50
N SER A 480 -1.54 5.11 -19.22
CA SER A 480 -1.65 6.12 -18.16
C SER A 480 -0.40 7.01 -18.09
N GLY A 481 0.80 6.44 -18.27
CA GLY A 481 2.06 7.18 -18.28
C GLY A 481 2.13 8.24 -19.39
N LEU A 482 1.57 7.96 -20.57
CA LEU A 482 1.51 8.92 -21.68
C LEU A 482 0.54 10.07 -21.39
N ILE A 483 -0.59 9.78 -20.74
CA ILE A 483 -1.54 10.81 -20.29
C ILE A 483 -0.87 11.72 -19.26
N TYR A 484 -0.23 11.14 -18.23
CA TYR A 484 0.44 11.93 -17.20
C TYR A 484 1.57 12.79 -17.76
N ARG A 485 2.33 12.28 -18.74
CA ARG A 485 3.38 13.07 -19.40
C ARG A 485 2.81 14.22 -20.20
N ALA A 486 1.72 14.02 -20.95
CA ALA A 486 1.06 15.10 -21.67
C ALA A 486 0.46 16.16 -20.74
N LEU A 487 0.02 15.77 -19.53
CA LEU A 487 -0.37 16.69 -18.46
C LEU A 487 0.82 17.43 -17.82
N GLY A 488 2.06 17.13 -18.21
CA GLY A 488 3.27 17.81 -17.74
C GLY A 488 3.86 17.23 -16.47
N PHE A 489 3.38 16.09 -15.96
CA PHE A 489 3.97 15.46 -14.79
C PHE A 489 5.34 14.84 -15.13
N PRO A 490 6.36 15.01 -14.26
CA PRO A 490 7.62 14.30 -14.41
C PRO A 490 7.41 12.82 -14.10
N THR A 491 8.18 11.96 -14.76
CA THR A 491 7.94 10.50 -14.79
C THR A 491 8.03 9.87 -13.40
N GLU A 492 8.98 10.32 -12.58
CA GLU A 492 9.16 9.88 -11.20
C GLU A 492 7.94 10.18 -10.30
N PHE A 493 7.06 11.10 -10.70
CA PHE A 493 5.85 11.47 -9.97
C PHE A 493 4.65 10.56 -10.28
N PHE A 494 4.72 9.71 -11.29
CA PHE A 494 3.59 8.85 -11.67
C PHE A 494 3.16 7.87 -10.58
N PRO A 495 4.08 7.24 -9.82
CA PRO A 495 3.67 6.40 -8.70
C PRO A 495 2.96 7.19 -7.58
N VAL A 496 3.20 8.50 -7.45
CA VAL A 496 2.45 9.38 -6.53
C VAL A 496 1.01 9.55 -7.00
N LEU A 497 0.79 9.76 -8.30
CA LEU A 497 -0.54 9.84 -8.91
C LEU A 497 -1.32 8.53 -8.76
N PHE A 498 -0.62 7.40 -8.68
CA PHE A 498 -1.20 6.11 -8.32
C PHE A 498 -1.50 6.02 -6.80
N ALA A 499 -0.58 6.44 -5.95
CA ALA A 499 -0.74 6.34 -4.49
C ALA A 499 -1.94 7.14 -3.95
N ILE A 500 -2.24 8.31 -4.54
CA ILE A 500 -3.37 9.18 -4.14
C ILE A 500 -4.71 8.41 -4.13
N PRO A 501 -5.21 7.91 -5.28
CA PRO A 501 -6.49 7.22 -5.31
C PRO A 501 -6.45 5.87 -4.61
N ARG A 502 -5.31 5.17 -4.67
CA ARG A 502 -5.16 3.85 -4.05
C ARG A 502 -5.32 3.87 -2.53
N MET A 503 -5.17 5.04 -1.91
CA MET A 503 -5.49 5.25 -0.50
C MET A 503 -6.92 4.84 -0.15
N ALA A 504 -7.90 5.06 -1.03
CA ALA A 504 -9.29 4.65 -0.81
C ALA A 504 -9.41 3.13 -0.65
N GLY A 505 -8.77 2.36 -1.53
CA GLY A 505 -8.69 0.91 -1.44
C GLY A 505 -7.98 0.44 -0.16
N TYR A 506 -6.83 1.04 0.18
CA TYR A 506 -6.13 0.66 1.41
C TYR A 506 -6.97 0.90 2.67
N LEU A 507 -7.68 2.04 2.75
CA LEU A 507 -8.55 2.37 3.87
C LEU A 507 -9.77 1.44 3.95
N ALA A 508 -10.34 1.04 2.81
CA ALA A 508 -11.39 0.03 2.76
C ALA A 508 -10.89 -1.32 3.29
N HIS A 509 -9.72 -1.77 2.84
CA HIS A 509 -9.09 -3.02 3.30
C HIS A 509 -8.70 -2.97 4.78
N TRP A 510 -8.22 -1.81 5.26
CA TRP A 510 -7.94 -1.57 6.67
C TRP A 510 -9.22 -1.67 7.51
N LYS A 511 -10.28 -0.95 7.13
CA LYS A 511 -11.58 -0.98 7.83
C LYS A 511 -12.19 -2.38 7.83
N GLU A 512 -12.14 -3.10 6.71
CA GLU A 512 -12.61 -4.49 6.63
C GLU A 512 -11.81 -5.40 7.56
N SER A 513 -10.48 -5.25 7.63
CA SER A 513 -9.64 -6.05 8.53
C SER A 513 -9.97 -5.87 10.02
N LEU A 514 -10.40 -4.67 10.42
CA LEU A 514 -10.79 -4.40 11.82
C LEU A 514 -12.11 -5.07 12.22
N ALA A 515 -12.97 -5.38 11.25
CA ALA A 515 -14.27 -6.03 11.47
C ALA A 515 -14.25 -7.53 11.17
N ASP A 516 -13.20 -8.04 10.53
CA ASP A 516 -13.09 -9.43 10.12
C ASP A 516 -12.87 -10.36 11.34
N PRO A 517 -13.78 -11.32 11.61
CA PRO A 517 -13.66 -12.24 12.73
C PRO A 517 -12.47 -13.21 12.60
N ASP A 518 -11.91 -13.39 11.40
CA ASP A 518 -10.73 -14.21 11.19
C ASP A 518 -9.43 -13.44 11.41
N THR A 519 -9.49 -12.11 11.61
CA THR A 519 -8.30 -11.27 11.74
C THR A 519 -7.43 -11.74 12.90
N LYS A 520 -6.17 -12.01 12.56
CA LYS A 520 -5.07 -12.33 13.47
C LYS A 520 -3.83 -11.58 13.00
N ILE A 521 -2.87 -11.40 13.90
CA ILE A 521 -1.55 -10.91 13.52
C ILE A 521 -0.98 -11.80 12.40
N MET A 522 -0.62 -11.18 11.28
CA MET A 522 -0.05 -11.87 10.12
C MET A 522 1.40 -12.24 10.44
N ARG A 523 1.63 -13.52 10.77
CA ARG A 523 2.95 -14.03 11.18
C ARG A 523 3.31 -15.30 10.39
N PRO A 524 3.81 -15.16 9.14
CA PRO A 524 4.16 -16.30 8.31
C PRO A 524 5.31 -17.11 8.90
N GLN A 525 5.42 -18.37 8.48
CA GLN A 525 6.55 -19.25 8.82
C GLN A 525 7.58 -19.25 7.70
N GLN A 526 8.76 -19.81 8.00
CA GLN A 526 9.81 -20.06 7.01
C GLN A 526 10.16 -21.55 6.95
N TRP A 527 10.67 -21.99 5.81
CA TRP A 527 11.39 -23.25 5.68
C TRP A 527 12.86 -22.98 5.98
N TYR A 528 13.34 -23.40 7.15
CA TYR A 528 14.74 -23.25 7.51
C TYR A 528 15.61 -24.27 6.76
N THR A 529 16.52 -23.76 5.94
CA THR A 529 17.53 -24.54 5.20
C THR A 529 18.95 -24.20 5.64
N GLY A 530 19.08 -23.49 6.77
CA GLY A 530 20.37 -23.19 7.36
C GLY A 530 20.94 -24.39 8.11
N GLU A 531 22.04 -24.10 8.78
CA GLU A 531 22.85 -25.10 9.46
C GLU A 531 22.18 -25.68 10.71
N GLY A 532 22.55 -26.92 11.04
CA GLY A 532 22.10 -27.56 12.28
C GLY A 532 22.66 -26.89 13.54
N LEU A 533 22.47 -27.55 14.69
CA LEU A 533 23.06 -27.11 15.95
C LEU A 533 24.59 -27.03 15.81
N ARG A 534 25.16 -25.86 16.12
CA ARG A 534 26.60 -25.61 16.13
C ARG A 534 27.01 -24.94 17.44
N SER A 535 28.17 -25.31 17.97
CA SER A 535 28.71 -24.70 19.18
C SER A 535 29.31 -23.34 18.89
N TYR A 536 29.04 -22.38 19.77
CA TYR A 536 29.63 -21.05 19.70
C TYR A 536 31.10 -21.08 20.11
N SER A 537 31.96 -20.43 19.32
CA SER A 537 33.35 -20.13 19.67
C SER A 537 33.59 -18.62 19.70
N ASN A 538 34.43 -18.16 20.62
CA ASN A 538 34.80 -16.74 20.72
C ASN A 538 35.59 -16.30 19.47
N ALA A 539 35.49 -15.02 19.11
CA ALA A 539 36.08 -14.48 17.90
C ALA A 539 37.58 -14.80 17.74
N HIS A 540 38.35 -14.70 18.83
CA HIS A 540 39.79 -15.00 18.85
C HIS A 540 40.14 -16.49 18.65
N ALA A 541 39.18 -17.39 18.85
CA ALA A 541 39.34 -18.83 18.69
C ALA A 541 38.83 -19.34 17.32
N ARG A 542 38.33 -18.45 16.46
CA ARG A 542 37.81 -18.81 15.13
C ARG A 542 38.95 -18.85 14.12
N THR A 543 38.98 -19.89 13.30
CA THR A 543 39.83 -19.96 12.10
C THR A 543 39.06 -19.42 10.91
N ALA A 544 39.72 -18.66 10.04
CA ALA A 544 39.09 -18.13 8.84
C ALA A 544 38.69 -19.29 7.92
N THR A 545 37.42 -19.31 7.49
CA THR A 545 36.91 -20.28 6.52
C THR A 545 37.06 -19.70 5.12
N HIS A 546 37.72 -20.42 4.21
CA HIS A 546 38.02 -19.96 2.84
C HIS A 546 36.79 -19.70 1.93
N GLU A 547 35.57 -20.02 2.38
CA GLU A 547 34.32 -19.91 1.61
C GLU A 547 33.31 -18.92 2.22
N ALA A 548 33.66 -18.15 3.24
CA ALA A 548 32.72 -17.19 3.83
C ALA A 548 32.55 -15.96 2.92
N GLU A 549 31.30 -15.55 2.68
CA GLU A 549 31.03 -14.20 2.16
C GLU A 549 31.62 -13.17 3.12
N GLU A 550 32.54 -12.35 2.63
CA GLU A 550 33.09 -11.24 3.39
C GLU A 550 32.30 -9.96 3.12
N LEU A 551 32.25 -9.07 4.12
CA LEU A 551 31.73 -7.73 3.91
C LEU A 551 32.56 -7.07 2.80
N ALA A 552 31.92 -6.79 1.67
CA ALA A 552 32.56 -6.06 0.58
C ALA A 552 33.18 -4.77 1.13
N GLN A 553 34.36 -4.40 0.65
CA GLN A 553 35.06 -3.22 1.13
C GLN A 553 34.18 -1.97 0.92
N ILE A 554 33.61 -1.46 2.00
CA ILE A 554 32.78 -0.25 1.94
C ILE A 554 33.74 0.93 1.79
N PRO A 555 33.67 1.68 0.68
CA PRO A 555 34.53 2.84 0.51
C PRO A 555 34.26 3.83 1.63
N HIS A 556 35.34 4.31 2.25
CA HIS A 556 35.23 5.42 3.17
C HIS A 556 34.52 6.61 2.52
N SER A 557 33.64 7.26 3.28
CA SER A 557 33.02 8.51 2.84
C SER A 557 34.11 9.53 2.49
N ASN A 558 33.85 10.37 1.50
CA ASN A 558 34.80 11.43 1.13
C ASN A 558 35.14 12.33 2.33
N ALA A 559 34.19 12.57 3.23
CA ALA A 559 34.42 13.28 4.48
C ALA A 559 35.43 12.56 5.39
N TYR A 560 35.34 11.24 5.52
CA TYR A 560 36.29 10.45 6.29
C TYR A 560 37.69 10.46 5.65
N ARG A 561 37.80 10.30 4.32
CA ARG A 561 39.09 10.39 3.60
C ARG A 561 39.77 11.74 3.82
N ARG A 562 39.02 12.85 3.74
CA ARG A 562 39.54 14.20 4.02
C ARG A 562 40.03 14.35 5.47
N ARG A 563 39.30 13.80 6.45
CA ARG A 563 39.75 13.80 7.85
C ARG A 563 41.05 13.03 8.04
N LEU A 564 41.17 11.84 7.45
CA LEU A 564 42.41 11.05 7.52
C LEU A 564 43.60 11.76 6.88
N ALA A 565 43.40 12.42 5.73
CA ALA A 565 44.44 13.21 5.08
C ALA A 565 44.97 14.33 5.99
N GLY A 566 44.09 15.01 6.74
CA GLY A 566 44.48 16.03 7.71
C GLY A 566 45.22 15.47 8.93
N VAL A 567 44.80 14.31 9.46
CA VAL A 567 45.44 13.68 10.63
C VAL A 567 46.83 13.12 10.28
N ASN A 568 47.00 12.57 9.08
CA ASN A 568 48.29 12.05 8.64
C ASN A 568 49.28 13.16 8.28
N ALA A 569 48.80 14.33 7.83
CA ALA A 569 49.66 15.51 7.61
C ALA A 569 50.29 16.04 8.92
N GLY A 570 49.61 15.88 10.07
CA GLY A 570 50.12 16.28 11.39
C GLY A 570 51.06 15.29 12.07
N LYS A 571 51.35 14.13 11.46
CA LYS A 571 52.31 13.14 11.97
C LYS A 571 53.67 13.18 11.25
N CYS A 572 53.84 14.10 10.30
CA CYS A 572 55.07 14.31 9.54
C CYS A 572 55.78 15.64 9.86
N SER A 573 55.47 16.29 10.99
CA SER A 573 56.16 17.49 11.48
C SER A 573 57.03 17.19 12.69
#